data_AF-A0A420SIU2-F1
#
_entry.id   AF-A0A420SIU2-F1
#
_cell.length_a   1.000
_cell.length_b   1.000
_cell.length_c   1.000
_cell.angle_alpha   90.00
_cell.angle_beta   90.00
_cell.angle_gamma   90.00
#
_symmetry.space_group_name_H-M   'P 1'
#
loop_
_entity.id
_entity.type
_entity.pdbx_description
1 polymer ?
#
loop_
_entity_poly.entity_id
_entity_poly.type
_entity_poly.pdbx_seq_one_letter_code
_entity_poly.pdbx_strand_id
1 'polypeptide(L)'
;MRSFPSGCWTCKLRHRKCDLQIPACRECTDRRLACHGYGPKPAWMDGSAAEHQELERIKKAVKQYLKKLRRGQQNKSLGRDAAVGSSTERRTRVQAPSAPGVTDLSSPSSPQTALHHAYDNFESPETLADASSSLTATRSSFQDSEAVQPALTSENPTPSCVSFPRLAFLIMYYLDNVFVWQFPYYQFKSSLGNRGWLLTYLSNGGSLSHAALALSTLHRDASQKGCYYSQEAFEFHSMALRELRNLSQHTETETLLNDPAKLAEFIAASLTLISFEVFNGAEYDWVPHLDAVTAVLAMHSPGALLQTSSVSENALPSPIHTSRDDGPEVQPDFNFLVAEALWPDILACATTGRVPRIPYRQWLEGSGIVMADLMGCYNWVMIAIGDLAHLNAWKKDMKEKGTLSVPELVRRGHRIEKELQDGITELKRAAKVSPNSIIRLHN
;
A
#
# COMPACT_ATOMS: atom_id res chain seq x y z
N MET A 1 -30.30 -6.87 -29.17
CA MET A 1 -29.35 -7.19 -28.08
C MET A 1 -28.23 -8.04 -28.66
N ARG A 2 -27.01 -7.51 -28.80
CA ARG A 2 -25.88 -8.28 -29.33
C ARG A 2 -25.25 -9.08 -28.18
N SER A 3 -25.25 -10.40 -28.30
CA SER A 3 -24.56 -11.34 -27.40
C SER A 3 -23.09 -10.95 -27.29
N PHE A 4 -22.65 -10.52 -26.10
CA PHE A 4 -21.23 -10.28 -25.85
C PHE A 4 -20.54 -11.64 -25.65
N PRO A 5 -19.45 -11.93 -26.38
CA PRO A 5 -18.84 -13.24 -26.35
C PRO A 5 -18.15 -13.46 -25.00
N SER A 6 -18.40 -14.59 -24.35
CA SER A 6 -18.03 -14.92 -22.96
C SER A 6 -16.51 -15.00 -22.73
N GLY A 7 -15.84 -13.86 -22.58
CA GLY A 7 -14.44 -13.79 -22.14
C GLY A 7 -13.59 -12.74 -22.87
N CYS A 8 -12.43 -12.41 -22.30
CA CYS A 8 -11.48 -11.51 -22.96
C CYS A 8 -10.88 -12.17 -24.21
N TRP A 9 -10.39 -11.36 -25.15
CA TRP A 9 -9.84 -11.87 -26.41
C TRP A 9 -8.63 -12.78 -26.21
N THR A 10 -7.81 -12.53 -25.17
CA THR A 10 -6.68 -13.40 -24.81
C THR A 10 -7.14 -14.78 -24.30
N CYS A 11 -8.17 -14.86 -23.46
CA CYS A 11 -8.69 -16.13 -22.97
C CYS A 11 -9.42 -16.92 -24.06
N LYS A 12 -10.11 -16.24 -24.97
CA LYS A 12 -10.71 -16.87 -26.15
C LYS A 12 -9.66 -17.50 -27.04
N LEU A 13 -8.61 -16.76 -27.41
CA LEU A 13 -7.54 -17.30 -28.25
C LEU A 13 -6.84 -18.52 -27.61
N ARG A 14 -6.80 -18.58 -26.27
CA ARG A 14 -6.18 -19.67 -25.51
C ARG A 14 -7.13 -20.83 -25.17
N HIS A 15 -8.42 -20.72 -25.53
CA HIS A 15 -9.48 -21.64 -25.08
C HIS A 15 -9.47 -21.86 -23.55
N ARG A 16 -9.44 -20.77 -22.78
CA ARG A 16 -9.51 -20.80 -21.30
C ARG A 16 -10.74 -20.08 -20.78
N LYS A 17 -11.31 -20.60 -19.69
CA LYS A 17 -12.45 -19.96 -19.00
C LYS A 17 -12.01 -18.61 -18.45
N CYS A 18 -12.72 -17.55 -18.84
CA CYS A 18 -12.45 -16.20 -18.40
C CYS A 18 -13.34 -15.86 -17.19
N ASP A 19 -12.76 -15.20 -16.20
CA ASP A 19 -13.41 -14.73 -14.98
C ASP A 19 -14.13 -13.36 -15.14
N LEU A 20 -14.09 -12.78 -16.34
CA LEU A 20 -14.82 -11.55 -16.73
C LEU A 20 -14.48 -10.28 -15.91
N GLN A 21 -13.40 -10.26 -15.12
CA GLN A 21 -12.96 -9.06 -14.42
C GLN A 21 -12.45 -7.98 -15.39
N ILE A 22 -12.88 -6.74 -15.16
CA ILE A 22 -12.52 -5.54 -15.93
C ILE A 22 -11.58 -4.70 -15.05
N PRO A 23 -10.48 -4.12 -15.56
CA PRO A 23 -10.08 -4.01 -16.97
C PRO A 23 -9.40 -5.25 -17.56
N ALA A 24 -8.90 -6.17 -16.73
CA ALA A 24 -8.21 -7.39 -17.16
C ALA A 24 -8.58 -8.59 -16.28
N CYS A 25 -8.63 -9.78 -16.89
CA CYS A 25 -9.06 -11.01 -16.22
C CYS A 25 -7.91 -11.66 -15.42
N ARG A 26 -8.21 -12.29 -14.27
CA ARG A 26 -7.21 -12.99 -13.43
C ARG A 26 -6.48 -14.09 -14.18
N GLU A 27 -7.18 -14.83 -15.04
CA GLU A 27 -6.54 -15.89 -15.84
C GLU A 27 -5.39 -15.37 -16.74
N CYS A 28 -5.43 -14.10 -17.16
CA CYS A 28 -4.35 -13.42 -17.88
C CYS A 28 -3.34 -12.80 -16.91
N THR A 29 -3.80 -12.06 -15.92
CA THR A 29 -2.95 -11.32 -14.97
C THR A 29 -2.07 -12.25 -14.13
N ASP A 30 -2.62 -13.34 -13.60
CA ASP A 30 -1.89 -14.31 -12.76
C ASP A 30 -0.77 -15.04 -13.52
N ARG A 31 -0.90 -15.13 -14.84
CA ARG A 31 0.10 -15.73 -15.73
C ARG A 31 0.98 -14.70 -16.43
N ARG A 32 0.84 -13.42 -16.06
CA ARG A 32 1.54 -12.27 -16.65
C ARG A 32 1.39 -12.21 -18.18
N LEU A 33 0.19 -12.49 -18.67
CA LEU A 33 -0.18 -12.40 -20.08
C LEU A 33 -0.89 -11.07 -20.34
N ALA A 34 -0.64 -10.47 -21.51
CA ALA A 34 -1.36 -9.29 -21.95
C ALA A 34 -2.85 -9.63 -22.15
N CYS A 35 -3.73 -8.96 -21.41
CA CYS A 35 -5.18 -9.11 -21.54
C CYS A 35 -5.70 -8.12 -22.58
N HIS A 36 -6.20 -8.65 -23.70
CA HIS A 36 -6.72 -7.84 -24.82
C HIS A 36 -8.16 -7.34 -24.60
N GLY A 37 -8.67 -7.45 -23.36
CA GLY A 37 -9.96 -6.92 -22.95
C GLY A 37 -11.17 -7.60 -23.61
N TYR A 38 -12.32 -6.95 -23.43
CA TYR A 38 -13.66 -7.47 -23.79
C TYR A 38 -14.36 -6.65 -24.89
N GLY A 39 -13.63 -5.69 -25.48
CA GLY A 39 -14.12 -4.73 -26.47
C GLY A 39 -14.36 -5.34 -27.86
N PRO A 40 -14.40 -4.51 -28.92
CA PRO A 40 -14.59 -4.99 -30.28
C PRO A 40 -13.48 -5.98 -30.68
N LYS A 41 -13.82 -6.85 -31.65
CA LYS A 41 -12.92 -7.88 -32.18
C LYS A 41 -11.60 -7.25 -32.64
N PRO A 42 -10.44 -7.62 -32.06
CA PRO A 42 -9.15 -7.08 -32.47
C PRO A 42 -8.83 -7.43 -33.92
N ALA A 43 -8.13 -6.54 -34.62
CA ALA A 43 -7.79 -6.70 -36.02
C ALA A 43 -6.99 -7.99 -36.32
N TRP A 44 -6.21 -8.47 -35.35
CA TRP A 44 -5.41 -9.69 -35.46
C TRP A 44 -6.20 -10.99 -35.23
N MET A 45 -7.45 -10.93 -34.78
CA MET A 45 -8.29 -12.13 -34.57
C MET A 45 -9.03 -12.52 -35.85
N ASP A 46 -8.36 -12.54 -36.98
CA ASP A 46 -8.95 -12.66 -38.31
C ASP A 46 -9.07 -14.12 -38.81
N GLY A 47 -8.74 -15.11 -37.97
CA GLY A 47 -8.67 -16.52 -38.35
C GLY A 47 -7.49 -16.85 -39.26
N SER A 48 -6.55 -15.92 -39.45
CA SER A 48 -5.45 -16.03 -40.43
C SER A 48 -4.08 -16.11 -39.76
N ALA A 49 -3.01 -15.76 -40.47
CA ALA A 49 -1.63 -15.77 -39.99
C ALA A 49 -1.42 -14.88 -38.76
N ALA A 50 -2.13 -13.74 -38.67
CA ALA A 50 -2.01 -12.82 -37.54
C ALA A 50 -2.52 -13.44 -36.23
N GLU A 51 -3.63 -14.19 -36.29
CA GLU A 51 -4.18 -14.91 -35.14
C GLU A 51 -3.22 -16.00 -34.64
N HIS A 52 -2.63 -16.77 -35.57
CA HIS A 52 -1.63 -17.79 -35.26
C HIS A 52 -0.38 -17.19 -34.62
N GLN A 53 0.09 -16.05 -35.12
CA GLN A 53 1.27 -15.36 -34.58
C GLN A 53 1.05 -14.91 -33.13
N GLU A 54 -0.12 -14.34 -32.83
CA GLU A 54 -0.42 -13.89 -31.46
C GLU A 54 -0.63 -15.07 -30.51
N LEU A 55 -1.24 -16.18 -30.98
CA LEU A 55 -1.34 -17.41 -30.20
C LEU A 55 0.04 -17.98 -29.85
N GLU A 56 0.97 -18.04 -30.82
CA GLU A 56 2.34 -18.50 -30.58
C GLU A 56 3.10 -17.58 -29.61
N ARG A 57 2.91 -16.26 -29.72
CA ARG A 57 3.48 -15.29 -28.77
C ARG A 57 3.00 -15.57 -27.34
N ILE A 58 1.71 -15.82 -27.18
CA ILE A 58 1.09 -16.14 -25.90
C ILE A 58 1.57 -17.50 -25.36
N LYS A 59 1.64 -18.55 -26.19
CA LYS A 59 2.19 -19.85 -25.79
C LYS A 59 3.63 -19.73 -25.31
N LYS A 60 4.47 -18.94 -26.00
CA LYS A 60 5.86 -18.67 -25.60
C LYS A 60 5.92 -17.96 -24.25
N ALA A 61 5.07 -16.96 -24.02
CA ALA A 61 4.98 -16.25 -22.74
C ALA A 61 4.58 -17.19 -21.59
N VAL A 62 3.58 -18.06 -21.80
CA VAL A 62 3.17 -19.08 -20.82
C VAL A 62 4.32 -20.05 -20.52
N LYS A 63 5.01 -20.56 -21.54
CA LYS A 63 6.15 -21.48 -21.36
C LYS A 63 7.28 -20.84 -20.56
N GLN A 64 7.59 -19.56 -20.82
CA GLN A 64 8.58 -18.81 -20.06
C GLN A 64 8.17 -18.59 -18.61
N TYR A 65 6.90 -18.26 -18.37
CA TYR A 65 6.34 -18.11 -17.02
C TYR A 65 6.46 -19.42 -16.21
N LEU A 66 6.04 -20.55 -16.78
CA LEU A 66 6.15 -21.87 -16.14
C LEU A 66 7.61 -22.28 -15.89
N LYS A 67 8.54 -21.96 -16.81
CA LYS A 67 9.98 -22.20 -16.61
C LYS A 67 10.53 -21.38 -15.45
N LYS A 68 10.09 -20.12 -15.28
CA LYS A 68 10.48 -19.28 -14.15
C LYS A 68 9.96 -19.83 -12.82
N LEU A 69 8.70 -20.28 -12.77
CA LEU A 69 8.13 -20.91 -11.57
C LEU A 69 8.91 -22.17 -11.14
N ARG A 70 9.26 -23.04 -12.10
CA ARG A 70 10.07 -24.25 -11.82
C ARG A 70 11.48 -23.92 -11.32
N ARG A 71 12.15 -22.91 -11.90
CA ARG A 71 13.47 -22.45 -11.42
C ARG A 71 13.40 -21.82 -10.03
N GLY A 72 12.31 -21.11 -9.72
CA GLY A 72 12.05 -20.57 -8.39
C GLY A 72 11.85 -21.66 -7.32
N GLN A 73 11.26 -22.79 -7.69
CA GLN A 73 11.11 -23.96 -6.82
C GLN A 73 12.42 -24.75 -6.65
N GLN A 74 13.20 -24.94 -7.72
CA GLN A 74 14.52 -25.61 -7.64
C GLN A 74 15.59 -24.79 -6.88
N ASN A 75 15.59 -23.47 -7.00
CA ASN A 75 16.53 -22.64 -6.23
C ASN A 75 16.18 -22.64 -4.73
N LYS A 76 14.90 -22.89 -4.36
CA LYS A 76 14.49 -23.07 -2.97
C LYS A 76 14.90 -24.43 -2.39
N SER A 77 15.06 -25.47 -3.20
CA SER A 77 15.56 -26.78 -2.73
C SER A 77 17.08 -26.79 -2.58
N LEU A 78 17.84 -26.23 -3.52
CA LEU A 78 19.32 -26.18 -3.46
C LEU A 78 19.86 -25.26 -2.37
N GLY A 79 19.10 -24.23 -1.96
CA GLY A 79 19.45 -23.37 -0.83
C GLY A 79 19.27 -24.03 0.54
N ARG A 80 18.55 -25.15 0.62
CA ARG A 80 18.35 -25.92 1.86
C ARG A 80 19.50 -26.89 2.13
N ASP A 81 20.11 -27.44 1.08
CA ASP A 81 21.21 -28.42 1.20
C ASP A 81 22.58 -27.78 1.49
N ALA A 82 22.77 -26.51 1.14
CA ALA A 82 24.02 -25.77 1.41
C ALA A 82 24.19 -25.32 2.88
N ALA A 83 23.12 -25.35 3.68
CA ALA A 83 23.14 -24.86 5.07
C ALA A 83 23.55 -25.93 6.10
N VAL A 84 23.68 -27.21 5.71
CA VAL A 84 24.01 -28.32 6.63
C VAL A 84 25.50 -28.69 6.61
N GLY A 85 26.32 -28.07 5.76
CA GLY A 85 27.71 -28.46 5.54
C GLY A 85 28.76 -27.43 5.95
N SER A 86 28.74 -26.87 7.17
CA SER A 86 29.93 -26.14 7.67
C SER A 86 29.98 -26.07 9.20
N SER A 87 30.42 -27.16 9.81
CA SER A 87 31.02 -27.13 11.15
C SER A 87 31.98 -28.30 11.26
N THR A 88 33.28 -28.05 11.05
CA THR A 88 34.31 -28.93 11.59
C THR A 88 35.51 -28.09 11.98
N GLU A 89 35.68 -28.00 13.30
CA GLU A 89 36.76 -27.33 13.99
C GLU A 89 38.11 -28.00 13.69
N ARG A 90 39.11 -27.13 13.57
CA ARG A 90 40.52 -27.44 13.41
C ARG A 90 41.11 -27.87 14.76
N ARG A 91 41.53 -29.14 14.91
CA ARG A 91 42.47 -29.55 15.96
C ARG A 91 43.53 -30.52 15.41
N THR A 92 44.78 -30.12 15.60
CA THR A 92 46.04 -30.74 15.19
C THR A 92 46.35 -32.01 15.99
N ARG A 93 46.78 -33.10 15.32
CA ARG A 93 47.81 -34.04 15.82
C ARG A 93 48.49 -34.80 14.68
N VAL A 94 49.77 -35.09 14.90
CA VAL A 94 50.82 -35.56 13.97
C VAL A 94 50.94 -37.10 13.92
N GLN A 95 51.44 -37.59 12.77
CA GLN A 95 52.17 -38.84 12.45
C GLN A 95 51.46 -40.10 11.88
N ALA A 96 52.05 -40.57 10.76
CA ALA A 96 51.79 -41.76 9.92
C ALA A 96 52.59 -43.01 10.43
N PRO A 97 52.66 -44.22 9.77
CA PRO A 97 52.26 -44.60 8.40
C PRO A 97 51.70 -46.05 8.15
N SER A 98 51.31 -46.30 6.88
CA SER A 98 51.51 -47.53 6.05
C SER A 98 50.27 -48.25 5.45
N ALA A 99 50.41 -48.58 4.16
CA ALA A 99 49.47 -49.09 3.12
C ALA A 99 49.21 -50.63 3.16
N PRO A 100 48.74 -51.35 2.09
CA PRO A 100 48.02 -50.97 0.84
C PRO A 100 46.84 -51.92 0.44
N GLY A 101 46.11 -51.55 -0.62
CA GLY A 101 45.57 -52.50 -1.63
C GLY A 101 44.09 -52.34 -1.99
N VAL A 102 43.57 -52.51 -3.21
CA VAL A 102 44.08 -52.90 -4.55
C VAL A 102 42.88 -52.64 -5.52
N THR A 103 43.11 -51.99 -6.69
CA THR A 103 42.49 -52.08 -8.05
C THR A 103 40.95 -52.20 -8.23
N ASP A 104 40.23 -51.80 -9.30
CA ASP A 104 40.47 -51.51 -10.74
C ASP A 104 39.22 -50.74 -11.29
N LEU A 105 39.33 -49.75 -12.20
CA LEU A 105 39.11 -49.84 -13.68
C LEU A 105 37.74 -50.50 -14.06
N SER A 106 36.82 -49.99 -14.91
CA SER A 106 36.84 -49.03 -16.03
C SER A 106 35.39 -48.62 -16.41
N SER A 107 35.22 -47.49 -17.12
CA SER A 107 34.04 -47.16 -17.96
C SER A 107 34.09 -47.94 -19.31
N PRO A 108 33.28 -47.68 -20.38
CA PRO A 108 32.07 -46.86 -20.59
C PRO A 108 30.97 -47.57 -21.44
N SER A 109 29.86 -46.87 -21.78
CA SER A 109 29.22 -46.78 -23.12
C SER A 109 27.68 -46.70 -23.10
N SER A 110 27.14 -45.75 -23.87
CA SER A 110 25.73 -45.40 -24.08
C SER A 110 25.06 -46.23 -25.22
N PRO A 111 23.97 -45.78 -25.88
CA PRO A 111 22.54 -45.92 -25.55
C PRO A 111 21.74 -46.65 -26.66
N GLN A 112 20.46 -47.01 -26.44
CA GLN A 112 19.53 -47.23 -27.56
C GLN A 112 18.02 -47.16 -27.21
N THR A 113 17.37 -46.29 -27.97
CA THR A 113 15.99 -46.06 -28.42
C THR A 113 14.99 -47.24 -28.42
N ALA A 114 13.72 -46.95 -28.10
CA ALA A 114 12.55 -47.48 -28.84
C ALA A 114 11.29 -46.61 -28.61
N LEU A 115 10.66 -46.24 -29.73
CA LEU A 115 9.34 -45.59 -29.87
C LEU A 115 8.23 -46.65 -29.84
N HIS A 116 7.01 -46.32 -29.40
CA HIS A 116 5.77 -46.82 -30.04
C HIS A 116 4.58 -45.86 -29.82
N HIS A 117 3.82 -45.73 -30.90
CA HIS A 117 2.71 -44.82 -31.21
C HIS A 117 1.33 -45.31 -30.73
N ALA A 118 0.43 -44.34 -30.46
CA ALA A 118 -1.01 -44.21 -30.81
C ALA A 118 -2.03 -45.27 -30.30
N TYR A 119 -3.31 -44.98 -30.00
CA TYR A 119 -4.31 -44.10 -30.63
C TYR A 119 -5.44 -43.62 -29.67
N ASP A 120 -6.19 -42.63 -30.16
CA ASP A 120 -7.50 -42.02 -29.80
C ASP A 120 -8.57 -42.95 -29.18
N ASN A 121 -9.64 -42.51 -28.49
CA ASN A 121 -10.61 -41.48 -28.92
C ASN A 121 -11.63 -41.08 -27.82
N PHE A 122 -12.35 -39.98 -28.12
CA PHE A 122 -13.50 -39.32 -27.48
C PHE A 122 -14.65 -40.19 -26.91
N GLU A 123 -15.32 -39.70 -25.85
CA GLU A 123 -16.72 -39.16 -25.87
C GLU A 123 -17.24 -38.80 -24.45
N SER A 124 -18.00 -37.70 -24.36
CA SER A 124 -18.93 -37.35 -23.26
C SER A 124 -20.31 -37.99 -23.54
N PRO A 125 -21.29 -38.06 -22.59
CA PRO A 125 -22.11 -36.88 -22.27
C PRO A 125 -22.71 -36.77 -20.83
N GLU A 126 -23.13 -35.53 -20.54
CA GLU A 126 -24.23 -35.00 -19.68
C GLU A 126 -25.11 -35.98 -18.85
N THR A 127 -25.59 -35.67 -17.64
CA THR A 127 -26.64 -34.67 -17.35
C THR A 127 -27.00 -34.61 -15.85
N LEU A 128 -27.36 -33.40 -15.40
CA LEU A 128 -28.48 -32.98 -14.52
C LEU A 128 -28.58 -33.32 -13.01
N ALA A 129 -28.94 -32.24 -12.29
CA ALA A 129 -29.86 -32.15 -11.13
C ALA A 129 -29.33 -32.65 -9.76
N ASP A 130 -29.63 -32.07 -8.60
CA ASP A 130 -30.32 -30.84 -8.19
C ASP A 130 -30.01 -30.61 -6.70
N ALA A 131 -30.32 -29.42 -6.22
CA ALA A 131 -30.84 -29.11 -4.88
C ALA A 131 -30.07 -29.48 -3.58
N SER A 132 -29.63 -28.38 -2.94
CA SER A 132 -30.07 -27.92 -1.61
C SER A 132 -29.77 -28.70 -0.32
N SER A 133 -29.20 -27.92 0.60
CA SER A 133 -29.55 -27.86 2.04
C SER A 133 -29.13 -29.06 2.90
N SER A 134 -28.87 -28.97 4.19
CA SER A 134 -28.65 -27.90 5.17
C SER A 134 -28.38 -28.65 6.48
N LEU A 135 -27.50 -28.08 7.30
CA LEU A 135 -27.58 -28.04 8.76
C LEU A 135 -27.37 -29.31 9.62
N THR A 136 -26.62 -29.04 10.70
CA THR A 136 -26.74 -29.55 12.08
C THR A 136 -26.36 -31.02 12.32
N ALA A 137 -25.19 -31.25 12.92
CA ALA A 137 -24.95 -31.24 14.37
C ALA A 137 -25.69 -32.37 15.09
N THR A 138 -24.97 -33.44 15.43
CA THR A 138 -25.30 -34.22 16.62
C THR A 138 -24.03 -34.75 17.28
N ARG A 139 -23.95 -34.41 18.56
CA ARG A 139 -22.94 -34.71 19.56
C ARG A 139 -23.13 -36.15 20.06
N SER A 140 -22.06 -36.93 20.13
CA SER A 140 -22.01 -38.18 20.91
C SER A 140 -20.56 -38.45 21.31
N SER A 141 -20.26 -38.33 22.60
CA SER A 141 -19.00 -38.75 23.20
C SER A 141 -19.13 -40.19 23.70
N PHE A 142 -18.15 -41.04 23.44
CA PHE A 142 -17.79 -42.18 24.28
C PHE A 142 -16.27 -42.38 24.26
N GLN A 143 -15.77 -42.85 25.41
CA GLN A 143 -14.41 -42.75 25.95
C GLN A 143 -13.39 -43.77 25.41
N ASP A 144 -12.13 -43.36 25.56
CA ASP A 144 -10.89 -44.09 25.89
C ASP A 144 -10.39 -45.28 25.04
N SER A 145 -9.19 -45.08 24.47
CA SER A 145 -8.07 -46.02 24.59
C SER A 145 -6.74 -45.32 24.30
N GLU A 146 -5.83 -45.42 25.27
CA GLU A 146 -4.44 -44.95 25.23
C GLU A 146 -3.61 -45.62 24.13
N ALA A 147 -2.76 -44.85 23.43
CA ALA A 147 -1.42 -45.29 23.02
C ALA A 147 -0.57 -44.13 22.42
N VAL A 148 0.50 -43.79 23.15
CA VAL A 148 1.83 -43.35 22.66
C VAL A 148 1.90 -42.10 21.77
N GLN A 149 2.27 -40.97 22.39
CA GLN A 149 2.78 -39.78 21.69
C GLN A 149 4.27 -39.93 21.33
N PRO A 150 4.70 -39.60 20.10
CA PRO A 150 6.01 -39.06 19.85
C PRO A 150 5.93 -37.52 19.85
N ALA A 151 6.70 -36.90 20.73
CA ALA A 151 6.87 -35.45 20.79
C ALA A 151 7.45 -34.94 19.45
N LEU A 152 6.63 -34.21 18.70
CA LEU A 152 7.08 -33.37 17.60
C LEU A 152 7.17 -31.94 18.12
N THR A 153 8.42 -31.52 18.37
CA THR A 153 8.81 -30.14 18.62
C THR A 153 8.26 -29.22 17.54
N SER A 154 7.36 -28.32 17.95
CA SER A 154 6.90 -27.19 17.14
C SER A 154 8.07 -26.21 16.97
N GLU A 155 8.81 -26.36 15.87
CA GLU A 155 9.69 -25.29 15.39
C GLU A 155 8.82 -24.20 14.75
N ASN A 156 8.49 -23.18 15.54
CA ASN A 156 8.03 -21.91 15.02
C ASN A 156 9.20 -21.26 14.24
N PRO A 157 9.03 -20.86 12.97
CA PRO A 157 10.03 -20.07 12.29
C PRO A 157 10.12 -18.71 12.99
N THR A 158 11.26 -18.44 13.59
CA THR A 158 11.61 -17.13 14.16
C THR A 158 11.56 -16.06 13.05
N PRO A 159 10.89 -14.92 13.27
CA PRO A 159 10.96 -13.81 12.33
C PRO A 159 12.41 -13.32 12.27
N SER A 160 12.90 -13.10 11.05
CA SER A 160 14.22 -12.52 10.76
C SER A 160 14.43 -11.27 11.62
N CYS A 161 15.33 -11.36 12.61
CA CYS A 161 15.71 -10.23 13.44
C CYS A 161 16.42 -9.19 12.56
N VAL A 162 15.70 -8.13 12.18
CA VAL A 162 16.30 -7.00 11.46
C VAL A 162 17.28 -6.30 12.40
N SER A 163 18.52 -6.12 11.96
CA SER A 163 19.55 -5.51 12.79
C SER A 163 19.27 -4.03 13.07
N PHE A 164 19.57 -3.55 14.28
CA PHE A 164 19.40 -2.14 14.67
C PHE A 164 20.05 -1.14 13.69
N PRO A 165 21.27 -1.39 13.14
CA PRO A 165 21.87 -0.52 12.12
C PRO A 165 21.02 -0.39 10.84
N ARG A 166 20.30 -1.46 10.46
CA ARG A 166 19.42 -1.46 9.28
C ARG A 166 18.19 -0.60 9.51
N LEU A 167 17.59 -0.67 10.69
CA LEU A 167 16.44 0.16 11.07
C LEU A 167 16.82 1.65 11.09
N ALA A 168 17.94 1.99 11.75
CA ALA A 168 18.44 3.36 11.80
C ALA A 168 18.73 3.92 10.40
N PHE A 169 19.34 3.11 9.51
CA PHE A 169 19.57 3.49 8.12
C PHE A 169 18.26 3.80 7.38
N LEU A 170 17.23 2.96 7.53
CA LEU A 170 15.94 3.16 6.87
C LEU A 170 15.17 4.36 7.43
N ILE A 171 15.25 4.64 8.74
CA ILE A 171 14.67 5.85 9.34
C ILE A 171 15.34 7.11 8.78
N MET A 172 16.68 7.14 8.70
CA MET A 172 17.39 8.27 8.09
C MET A 172 17.04 8.39 6.61
N TYR A 173 16.95 7.27 5.88
CA TYR A 173 16.51 7.27 4.50
C TYR A 173 15.10 7.86 4.32
N TYR A 174 14.17 7.53 5.23
CA TYR A 174 12.83 8.13 5.25
C TYR A 174 12.91 9.65 5.34
N LEU A 175 13.61 10.18 6.36
CA LEU A 175 13.68 11.62 6.62
C LEU A 175 14.43 12.38 5.51
N ASP A 176 15.46 11.79 4.92
CA ASP A 176 16.31 12.46 3.95
C ASP A 176 15.77 12.37 2.52
N ASN A 177 15.02 11.31 2.18
CA ASN A 177 14.57 11.06 0.80
C ASN A 177 13.05 11.01 0.70
N VAL A 178 12.40 10.10 1.43
CA VAL A 178 10.96 9.85 1.30
C VAL A 178 10.16 11.06 1.75
N PHE A 179 10.48 11.64 2.91
CA PHE A 179 9.79 12.80 3.46
C PHE A 179 9.88 14.00 2.53
N VAL A 180 11.08 14.30 2.01
CA VAL A 180 11.29 15.42 1.07
C VAL A 180 10.51 15.19 -0.22
N TRP A 181 10.41 13.94 -0.66
CA TRP A 181 9.65 13.59 -1.85
C TRP A 181 8.13 13.62 -1.64
N GLN A 182 7.62 13.22 -0.47
CA GLN A 182 6.21 13.33 -0.11
C GLN A 182 5.78 14.79 0.10
N PHE A 183 6.66 15.61 0.69
CA PHE A 183 6.38 16.98 1.11
C PHE A 183 7.43 17.98 0.56
N PRO A 184 7.52 18.13 -0.78
CA PRO A 184 8.59 18.92 -1.40
C PRO A 184 8.51 20.42 -1.10
N TYR A 185 7.37 20.91 -0.62
CA TYR A 185 7.17 22.32 -0.26
C TYR A 185 7.38 22.58 1.23
N TYR A 186 7.57 21.53 2.05
CA TYR A 186 7.78 21.66 3.49
C TYR A 186 9.04 22.46 3.80
N GLN A 187 8.86 23.60 4.46
CA GLN A 187 9.95 24.45 4.91
C GLN A 187 10.06 24.44 6.43
N PHE A 188 11.29 24.44 6.94
CA PHE A 188 11.57 24.55 8.38
C PHE A 188 10.99 25.84 9.02
N LYS A 189 10.73 26.87 8.22
CA LYS A 189 10.12 28.14 8.66
C LYS A 189 8.60 28.19 8.51
N SER A 190 7.98 27.12 7.98
CA SER A 190 6.53 27.06 7.84
C SER A 190 5.84 27.10 9.20
N SER A 191 4.55 27.43 9.21
CA SER A 191 3.73 27.32 10.43
C SER A 191 3.55 25.87 10.89
N LEU A 192 3.93 24.88 10.08
CA LEU A 192 3.77 23.44 10.32
C LEU A 192 4.94 22.82 11.12
N GLY A 193 5.45 23.60 12.08
CA GLY A 193 6.40 23.14 13.10
C GLY A 193 7.70 22.57 12.55
N ASN A 194 8.40 21.79 13.38
CA ASN A 194 9.57 21.00 12.98
C ASN A 194 9.22 19.51 12.93
N ARG A 195 9.96 18.73 12.14
CA ARG A 195 9.78 17.26 12.02
C ARG A 195 10.40 16.44 13.17
N GLY A 196 10.76 17.08 14.29
CA GLY A 196 11.35 16.43 15.47
C GLY A 196 10.36 15.47 16.15
N TRP A 197 9.07 15.83 16.17
CA TRP A 197 8.02 14.93 16.64
C TRP A 197 8.01 13.64 15.83
N LEU A 198 8.08 13.74 14.51
CA LEU A 198 8.07 12.59 13.61
C LEU A 198 9.22 11.63 13.92
N LEU A 199 10.45 12.13 14.12
CA LEU A 199 11.60 11.30 14.48
C LEU A 199 11.37 10.52 15.79
N THR A 200 10.69 11.11 16.77
CA THR A 200 10.36 10.45 18.04
C THR A 200 9.49 9.23 17.78
N TYR A 201 8.41 9.37 17.00
CA TYR A 201 7.52 8.25 16.65
C TYR A 201 8.20 7.19 15.75
N LEU A 202 9.05 7.62 14.82
CA LEU A 202 9.82 6.70 13.97
C LEU A 202 10.80 5.84 14.76
N SER A 203 11.27 6.32 15.91
CA SER A 203 12.25 5.62 16.74
C SER A 203 11.63 4.65 17.75
N ASN A 204 10.32 4.73 17.98
CA ASN A 204 9.63 3.99 19.05
C ASN A 204 9.23 2.56 18.67
N GLY A 205 9.47 2.12 17.42
CA GLY A 205 9.10 0.77 16.98
C GLY A 205 7.60 0.52 16.86
N GLY A 206 6.78 1.58 16.83
CA GLY A 206 5.33 1.51 16.69
C GLY A 206 4.84 1.31 15.24
N SER A 207 3.55 1.52 15.04
CA SER A 207 2.87 1.38 13.75
C SER A 207 3.43 2.35 12.69
N LEU A 208 3.67 3.61 13.07
CA LEU A 208 4.28 4.62 12.18
C LEU A 208 5.70 4.23 11.78
N SER A 209 6.51 3.78 12.75
CA SER A 209 7.88 3.31 12.49
C SER A 209 7.89 2.23 11.41
N HIS A 210 7.08 1.17 11.56
CA HIS A 210 7.02 0.10 10.58
C HIS A 210 6.47 0.56 9.22
N ALA A 211 5.46 1.44 9.18
CA ALA A 211 4.95 1.98 7.93
C ALA A 211 6.01 2.79 7.17
N ALA A 212 6.77 3.62 7.88
CA ALA A 212 7.85 4.42 7.29
C ALA A 212 9.02 3.56 6.81
N LEU A 213 9.37 2.49 7.54
CA LEU A 213 10.37 1.50 7.11
C LEU A 213 9.94 0.76 5.84
N ALA A 214 8.66 0.39 5.75
CA ALA A 214 8.08 -0.23 4.57
C ALA A 214 8.19 0.70 3.36
N LEU A 215 7.75 1.95 3.52
CA LEU A 215 7.77 2.96 2.47
C LEU A 215 9.20 3.33 2.04
N SER A 216 10.13 3.42 2.99
CA SER A 216 11.56 3.65 2.71
C SER A 216 12.18 2.54 1.90
N THR A 217 11.87 1.30 2.26
CA THR A 217 12.36 0.12 1.53
C THR A 217 11.79 0.09 0.12
N LEU A 218 10.49 0.35 -0.04
CA LEU A 218 9.83 0.43 -1.34
C LEU A 218 10.45 1.52 -2.23
N HIS A 219 10.59 2.74 -1.71
CA HIS A 219 11.15 3.88 -2.44
C HIS A 219 12.60 3.64 -2.87
N ARG A 220 13.44 3.13 -1.94
CA ARG A 220 14.84 2.81 -2.22
C ARG A 220 14.97 1.74 -3.30
N ASP A 221 14.21 0.66 -3.17
CA ASP A 221 14.30 -0.47 -4.09
C ASP A 221 13.83 -0.06 -5.50
N ALA A 222 12.75 0.73 -5.59
CA ALA A 222 12.28 1.31 -6.84
C ALA A 222 13.34 2.23 -7.50
N SER A 223 14.09 2.99 -6.69
CA SER A 223 15.14 3.90 -7.17
C SER A 223 16.41 3.19 -7.65
N GLN A 224 16.73 2.03 -7.06
CA GLN A 224 18.00 1.32 -7.32
C GLN A 224 17.89 0.16 -8.32
N LYS A 225 16.76 -0.53 -8.35
CA LYS A 225 16.58 -1.77 -9.10
C LYS A 225 15.22 -1.72 -9.78
N GLY A 226 15.20 -1.57 -11.11
CA GLY A 226 13.96 -1.49 -11.89
C GLY A 226 12.88 -2.44 -11.37
N CYS A 227 11.81 -1.85 -10.82
CA CYS A 227 10.60 -2.43 -10.22
C CYS A 227 10.55 -3.97 -10.10
N TYR A 228 11.03 -4.50 -8.97
CA TYR A 228 10.73 -5.86 -8.51
C TYR A 228 10.08 -5.81 -7.12
N TYR A 229 9.16 -6.74 -6.87
CA TYR A 229 8.54 -6.99 -5.56
C TYR A 229 9.60 -7.00 -4.44
N SER A 230 9.46 -6.10 -3.46
CA SER A 230 10.37 -6.01 -2.31
C SER A 230 9.79 -6.77 -1.11
N GLN A 231 10.30 -7.97 -0.86
CA GLN A 231 9.85 -8.80 0.27
C GLN A 231 10.03 -8.08 1.61
N GLU A 232 11.15 -7.38 1.82
CA GLU A 232 11.45 -6.61 3.04
C GLU A 232 10.41 -5.50 3.26
N ALA A 233 9.99 -4.81 2.20
CA ALA A 233 8.98 -3.76 2.30
C ALA A 233 7.62 -4.31 2.78
N PHE A 234 7.19 -5.47 2.25
CA PHE A 234 5.94 -6.12 2.66
C PHE A 234 5.99 -6.72 4.07
N GLU A 235 7.17 -7.14 4.55
CA GLU A 235 7.36 -7.58 5.94
C GLU A 235 7.09 -6.42 6.90
N PHE A 236 7.73 -5.25 6.68
CA PHE A 236 7.47 -4.05 7.47
C PHE A 236 6.03 -3.56 7.34
N HIS A 237 5.45 -3.60 6.15
CA HIS A 237 4.04 -3.27 5.93
C HIS A 237 3.11 -4.14 6.78
N SER A 238 3.37 -5.45 6.82
CA SER A 238 2.59 -6.39 7.63
C SER A 238 2.73 -6.13 9.13
N MET A 239 3.94 -5.75 9.58
CA MET A 239 4.18 -5.33 10.97
C MET A 239 3.40 -4.05 11.30
N ALA A 240 3.42 -3.05 10.42
CA ALA A 240 2.70 -1.80 10.59
C ALA A 240 1.18 -2.04 10.75
N LEU A 241 0.59 -2.87 9.87
CA LEU A 241 -0.82 -3.24 9.96
C LEU A 241 -1.16 -3.96 11.26
N ARG A 242 -0.27 -4.83 11.75
CA ARG A 242 -0.48 -5.55 13.02
C ARG A 242 -0.49 -4.57 14.20
N GLU A 243 0.49 -3.67 14.28
CA GLU A 243 0.55 -2.69 15.36
C GLU A 243 -0.60 -1.67 15.28
N LEU A 244 -0.98 -1.22 14.08
CA LEU A 244 -2.14 -0.35 13.88
C LEU A 244 -3.45 -1.02 14.33
N ARG A 245 -3.61 -2.32 14.04
CA ARG A 245 -4.75 -3.10 14.53
C ARG A 245 -4.73 -3.23 16.06
N ASN A 246 -3.57 -3.48 16.66
CA ASN A 246 -3.44 -3.52 18.12
C ASN A 246 -3.86 -2.20 18.76
N LEU A 247 -3.41 -1.07 18.21
CA LEU A 247 -3.82 0.28 18.63
C LEU A 247 -5.34 0.46 18.54
N SER A 248 -6.01 -0.13 17.56
CA SER A 248 -7.48 -0.02 17.38
C SER A 248 -8.32 -1.01 18.18
N GLN A 249 -7.81 -2.23 18.45
CA GLN A 249 -8.58 -3.33 19.05
C GLN A 249 -8.42 -3.43 20.56
N HIS A 250 -7.24 -3.09 21.10
CA HIS A 250 -6.95 -3.19 22.54
C HIS A 250 -7.13 -1.86 23.28
N THR A 251 -7.45 -0.80 22.54
CA THR A 251 -7.74 0.54 23.05
C THR A 251 -9.23 0.76 22.81
N GLU A 252 -10.02 0.98 23.87
CA GLU A 252 -11.41 1.42 23.69
C GLU A 252 -11.40 2.65 22.77
N THR A 253 -12.30 2.74 21.78
CA THR A 253 -12.26 3.82 20.78
C THR A 253 -12.20 5.21 21.44
N GLU A 254 -12.84 5.39 22.59
CA GLU A 254 -12.74 6.61 23.41
C GLU A 254 -11.32 6.88 23.91
N THR A 255 -10.59 5.86 24.36
CA THR A 255 -9.19 6.03 24.82
C THR A 255 -8.23 6.36 23.69
N LEU A 256 -8.49 5.93 22.45
CA LEU A 256 -7.69 6.34 21.28
C LEU A 256 -7.94 7.81 20.93
N LEU A 257 -9.21 8.24 20.96
CA LEU A 257 -9.61 9.61 20.62
C LEU A 257 -9.18 10.63 21.68
N ASN A 258 -9.03 10.20 22.93
CA ASN A 258 -8.65 11.07 24.05
C ASN A 258 -7.13 11.12 24.30
N ASP A 259 -6.34 10.22 23.72
CA ASP A 259 -4.88 10.19 23.84
C ASP A 259 -4.23 10.81 22.59
N PRO A 260 -3.71 12.06 22.67
CA PRO A 260 -3.20 12.76 21.50
C PRO A 260 -1.98 12.05 20.89
N ALA A 261 -1.18 11.34 21.68
CA ALA A 261 -0.01 10.66 21.17
C ALA A 261 -0.39 9.43 20.34
N LYS A 262 -1.32 8.61 20.84
CA LYS A 262 -1.84 7.45 20.10
C LYS A 262 -2.65 7.86 18.87
N LEU A 263 -3.43 8.93 18.99
CA LEU A 263 -4.20 9.49 17.88
C LEU A 263 -3.27 9.96 16.76
N ALA A 264 -2.22 10.70 17.10
CA ALA A 264 -1.22 11.15 16.14
C ALA A 264 -0.50 9.97 15.47
N GLU A 265 -0.08 8.95 16.23
CA GLU A 265 0.54 7.76 15.66
C GLU A 265 -0.40 7.02 14.70
N PHE A 266 -1.66 6.85 15.08
CA PHE A 266 -2.69 6.21 14.24
C PHE A 266 -2.88 6.94 12.91
N ILE A 267 -3.01 8.27 12.95
CA ILE A 267 -3.19 9.10 11.75
C ILE A 267 -1.93 9.01 10.87
N ALA A 268 -0.76 9.27 11.43
CA ALA A 268 0.51 9.28 10.70
C ALA A 268 0.81 7.92 10.05
N ALA A 269 0.61 6.82 10.79
CA ALA A 269 0.82 5.47 10.28
C ALA A 269 -0.14 5.15 9.13
N SER A 270 -1.42 5.52 9.27
CA SER A 270 -2.43 5.31 8.23
C SER A 270 -2.13 6.11 6.97
N LEU A 271 -1.70 7.37 7.07
CA LEU A 271 -1.31 8.20 5.93
C LEU A 271 -0.05 7.68 5.24
N THR A 272 0.91 7.18 6.02
CA THR A 272 2.11 6.52 5.48
C THR A 272 1.76 5.22 4.76
N LEU A 273 0.78 4.46 5.25
CA LEU A 273 0.26 3.25 4.57
C LEU A 273 -0.50 3.58 3.28
N ILE A 274 -1.30 4.65 3.26
CA ILE A 274 -1.90 5.16 2.00
C ILE A 274 -0.81 5.42 0.98
N SER A 275 0.26 6.11 1.38
CA SER A 275 1.41 6.37 0.52
C SER A 275 2.05 5.07 0.02
N PHE A 276 2.31 4.11 0.90
CA PHE A 276 2.83 2.79 0.52
C PHE A 276 1.96 2.11 -0.54
N GLU A 277 0.66 2.01 -0.31
CA GLU A 277 -0.27 1.32 -1.21
C GLU A 277 -0.35 2.02 -2.58
N VAL A 278 -0.47 3.35 -2.58
CA VAL A 278 -0.50 4.14 -3.83
C VAL A 278 0.78 3.94 -4.65
N PHE A 279 1.95 3.98 -4.02
CA PHE A 279 3.23 3.84 -4.75
C PHE A 279 3.57 2.39 -5.11
N ASN A 280 3.01 1.43 -4.40
CA ASN A 280 3.04 0.03 -4.78
C ASN A 280 2.06 -0.28 -5.94
N GLY A 281 1.26 0.70 -6.37
CA GLY A 281 0.35 0.59 -7.51
C GLY A 281 -1.00 -0.03 -7.17
N ALA A 282 -1.40 0.00 -5.89
CA ALA A 282 -2.72 -0.45 -5.47
C ALA A 282 -3.82 0.48 -5.98
N GLU A 283 -4.95 -0.10 -6.38
CA GLU A 283 -6.12 0.67 -6.86
C GLU A 283 -7.05 1.04 -5.71
N TYR A 284 -7.28 0.12 -4.75
CA TYR A 284 -8.28 0.27 -3.69
C TYR A 284 -7.76 -0.01 -2.27
N ASP A 285 -6.57 -0.59 -2.11
CA ASP A 285 -6.07 -1.01 -0.78
C ASP A 285 -5.78 0.17 0.15
N TRP A 286 -5.59 1.37 -0.40
CA TRP A 286 -5.44 2.62 0.36
C TRP A 286 -6.78 3.18 0.91
N VAL A 287 -7.93 2.78 0.35
CA VAL A 287 -9.24 3.35 0.70
C VAL A 287 -9.65 3.07 2.16
N PRO A 288 -9.49 1.84 2.71
CA PRO A 288 -9.79 1.59 4.12
C PRO A 288 -8.98 2.47 5.08
N HIS A 289 -7.72 2.78 4.74
CA HIS A 289 -6.88 3.67 5.54
C HIS A 289 -7.41 5.11 5.52
N LEU A 290 -7.79 5.62 4.34
CA LEU A 290 -8.40 6.94 4.24
C LEU A 290 -9.75 6.99 4.98
N ASP A 291 -10.59 5.97 4.83
CA ASP A 291 -11.89 5.91 5.49
C ASP A 291 -11.78 5.91 7.01
N ALA A 292 -10.74 5.29 7.56
CA ALA A 292 -10.46 5.28 8.99
C ALA A 292 -9.96 6.65 9.50
N VAL A 293 -8.98 7.26 8.81
CA VAL A 293 -8.45 8.59 9.17
C VAL A 293 -9.53 9.66 9.10
N THR A 294 -10.31 9.68 8.01
CA THR A 294 -11.38 10.65 7.82
C THR A 294 -12.50 10.49 8.83
N ALA A 295 -12.85 9.26 9.23
CA ALA A 295 -13.83 9.01 10.28
C ALA A 295 -13.39 9.59 11.63
N VAL A 296 -12.12 9.38 11.99
CA VAL A 296 -11.55 9.91 13.23
C VAL A 296 -11.48 11.43 13.21
N LEU A 297 -10.92 12.02 12.15
CA LEU A 297 -10.80 13.48 12.04
C LEU A 297 -12.15 14.21 11.94
N ALA A 298 -13.20 13.56 11.41
CA ALA A 298 -14.54 14.13 11.39
C ALA A 298 -15.17 14.26 12.79
N MET A 299 -14.66 13.53 13.80
CA MET A 299 -15.11 13.64 15.19
C MET A 299 -14.45 14.80 15.96
N HIS A 300 -13.44 15.44 15.39
CA HIS A 300 -12.69 16.50 16.04
C HIS A 300 -12.89 17.86 15.36
N SER A 301 -12.98 18.91 16.18
CA SER A 301 -12.91 20.29 15.71
C SER A 301 -11.47 20.83 15.81
N PRO A 302 -11.10 21.87 15.04
CA PRO A 302 -9.79 22.51 15.16
C PRO A 302 -9.45 22.92 16.60
N GLY A 303 -10.41 23.52 17.31
CA GLY A 303 -10.20 23.93 18.71
C GLY A 303 -9.89 22.76 19.64
N ALA A 304 -10.57 21.62 19.47
CA ALA A 304 -10.37 20.45 20.32
C ALA A 304 -8.98 19.80 20.13
N LEU A 305 -8.45 19.76 18.91
CA LEU A 305 -7.15 19.13 18.62
C LEU A 305 -5.96 20.07 18.77
N LEU A 306 -6.14 21.38 18.60
CA LEU A 306 -5.04 22.35 18.67
C LEU A 306 -4.84 22.94 20.08
N GLN A 307 -5.87 22.88 20.94
CA GLN A 307 -5.72 23.27 22.35
C GLN A 307 -4.83 22.32 23.15
N THR A 308 -4.73 21.04 22.76
CA THR A 308 -3.83 20.07 23.42
C THR A 308 -2.35 20.35 23.15
N SER A 309 -2.03 21.11 22.09
CA SER A 309 -0.66 21.48 21.71
C SER A 309 -0.16 22.78 22.36
N SER A 310 -1.02 23.54 23.03
CA SER A 310 -0.70 24.87 23.58
C SER A 310 -0.73 24.89 25.11
N VAL A 311 0.21 24.20 25.75
CA VAL A 311 0.52 24.47 27.15
C VAL A 311 1.34 25.76 27.24
N SER A 312 0.62 26.87 27.40
CA SER A 312 0.94 28.09 28.15
C SER A 312 2.28 28.82 27.91
N GLU A 313 2.27 29.84 27.04
CA GLU A 313 3.26 30.94 27.06
C GLU A 313 2.95 32.04 28.11
N ASN A 314 1.87 31.91 28.90
CA ASN A 314 1.39 32.98 29.80
C ASN A 314 1.40 32.62 31.30
N ALA A 315 2.13 31.59 31.74
CA ALA A 315 2.31 31.36 33.17
C ALA A 315 3.47 32.19 33.73
N LEU A 316 3.13 33.14 34.62
CA LEU A 316 4.07 33.95 35.39
C LEU A 316 5.12 33.06 36.09
N PRO A 317 6.42 33.43 36.16
CA PRO A 317 7.43 32.58 36.78
C PRO A 317 7.23 32.56 38.30
N SER A 318 6.74 31.44 38.84
CA SER A 318 6.76 31.19 40.28
C SER A 318 8.13 30.64 40.68
N PRO A 319 8.76 31.16 41.76
CA PRO A 319 10.10 30.75 42.12
C PRO A 319 10.08 29.43 42.92
N ILE A 320 11.02 28.55 42.55
CA ILE A 320 11.56 27.44 43.33
C ILE A 320 10.68 26.19 43.39
N HIS A 321 10.85 25.31 42.40
CA HIS A 321 10.97 23.87 42.64
C HIS A 321 12.01 23.29 41.68
N THR A 322 13.06 22.69 42.24
CA THR A 322 14.03 21.85 41.53
C THR A 322 13.33 20.57 41.07
N SER A 323 12.67 20.61 39.92
CA SER A 323 12.22 19.43 39.19
C SER A 323 13.22 19.15 38.07
N ARG A 324 13.80 17.94 38.17
CA ARG A 324 14.31 17.08 37.10
C ARG A 324 14.15 17.65 35.68
N ASP A 325 15.28 17.79 35.00
CA ASP A 325 15.46 18.17 33.60
C ASP A 325 14.74 17.18 32.65
N ASP A 326 13.41 17.26 32.58
CA ASP A 326 12.63 16.69 31.49
C ASP A 326 12.73 17.70 30.34
N GLY A 327 13.52 17.35 29.32
CA GLY A 327 13.66 18.14 28.10
C GLY A 327 12.30 18.45 27.45
N PRO A 328 12.25 19.41 26.49
CA PRO A 328 10.98 19.83 25.89
C PRO A 328 10.22 18.62 25.34
N GLU A 329 9.04 18.36 25.90
CA GLU A 329 8.17 17.25 25.49
C GLU A 329 7.77 17.48 24.03
N VAL A 330 8.27 16.62 23.14
CA VAL A 330 8.07 16.79 21.70
C VAL A 330 6.66 16.31 21.34
N GLN A 331 5.71 17.24 21.31
CA GLN A 331 4.31 16.97 21.00
C GLN A 331 4.10 16.74 19.48
N PRO A 332 3.13 15.90 19.08
CA PRO A 332 2.77 15.71 17.68
C PRO A 332 2.18 16.99 17.06
N ASP A 333 2.48 17.24 15.79
CA ASP A 333 1.92 18.37 15.06
C ASP A 333 0.62 17.98 14.33
N PHE A 334 -0.51 18.28 14.94
CA PHE A 334 -1.82 18.01 14.33
C PHE A 334 -2.13 18.90 13.13
N ASN A 335 -1.53 20.09 13.00
CA ASN A 335 -1.70 20.89 11.78
C ASN A 335 -1.06 20.18 10.59
N PHE A 336 0.13 19.61 10.77
CA PHE A 336 0.78 18.78 9.76
C PHE A 336 -0.08 17.57 9.39
N LEU A 337 -0.51 16.78 10.39
CA LEU A 337 -1.27 15.55 10.16
C LEU A 337 -2.62 15.79 9.49
N VAL A 338 -3.34 16.85 9.88
CA VAL A 338 -4.62 17.21 9.26
C VAL A 338 -4.40 17.76 7.85
N ALA A 339 -3.37 18.57 7.62
CA ALA A 339 -3.04 19.05 6.28
C ALA A 339 -2.69 17.87 5.34
N GLU A 340 -1.91 16.91 5.82
CA GLU A 340 -1.59 15.68 5.08
C GLU A 340 -2.86 14.86 4.78
N ALA A 341 -3.80 14.73 5.74
CA ALA A 341 -5.05 13.98 5.55
C ALA A 341 -6.06 14.66 4.63
N LEU A 342 -6.15 16.00 4.66
CA LEU A 342 -7.03 16.78 3.79
C LEU A 342 -6.68 16.61 2.32
N TRP A 343 -5.41 16.39 1.99
CA TRP A 343 -4.94 16.24 0.62
C TRP A 343 -5.60 15.06 -0.12
N PRO A 344 -5.46 13.79 0.31
CA PRO A 344 -6.12 12.67 -0.33
C PRO A 344 -7.65 12.70 -0.15
N ASP A 345 -8.20 13.20 0.97
CA ASP A 345 -9.66 13.30 1.17
C ASP A 345 -10.32 14.19 0.12
N ILE A 346 -9.74 15.37 -0.14
CA ILE A 346 -10.27 16.32 -1.14
C ILE A 346 -9.99 15.87 -2.56
N LEU A 347 -8.75 15.47 -2.87
CA LEU A 347 -8.37 15.14 -4.25
C LEU A 347 -9.03 13.85 -4.76
N ALA A 348 -9.20 12.84 -3.90
CA ALA A 348 -9.90 11.62 -4.28
C ALA A 348 -11.36 11.89 -4.69
N CYS A 349 -11.98 12.96 -4.19
CA CYS A 349 -13.36 13.30 -4.55
C CYS A 349 -13.51 13.71 -6.02
N ALA A 350 -12.46 14.28 -6.63
CA ALA A 350 -12.49 14.66 -8.04
C ALA A 350 -12.65 13.45 -8.97
N THR A 351 -12.05 12.31 -8.62
CA THR A 351 -12.06 11.09 -9.43
C THR A 351 -13.14 10.11 -9.00
N THR A 352 -13.44 10.02 -7.71
CA THR A 352 -14.44 9.08 -7.16
C THR A 352 -15.87 9.63 -7.22
N GLY A 353 -16.03 10.95 -7.34
CA GLY A 353 -17.34 11.62 -7.27
C GLY A 353 -18.00 11.56 -5.90
N ARG A 354 -17.24 11.19 -4.85
CA ARG A 354 -17.61 11.32 -3.44
C ARG A 354 -17.50 12.79 -3.00
N VAL A 355 -17.87 13.09 -1.76
CA VAL A 355 -17.63 14.37 -1.10
C VAL A 355 -16.58 14.22 -0.01
N PRO A 356 -15.77 15.26 0.28
CA PRO A 356 -14.80 15.19 1.36
C PRO A 356 -15.49 14.86 2.68
N ARG A 357 -14.89 13.98 3.48
CA ARG A 357 -15.45 13.52 4.75
C ARG A 357 -14.96 14.36 5.93
N ILE A 358 -13.75 14.92 5.83
CA ILE A 358 -13.23 15.86 6.81
C ILE A 358 -13.91 17.22 6.56
N PRO A 359 -14.31 17.97 7.61
CA PRO A 359 -14.93 19.30 7.47
C PRO A 359 -13.89 20.35 7.03
N TYR A 360 -13.38 20.22 5.80
CA TYR A 360 -12.21 20.91 5.28
C TYR A 360 -12.28 22.44 5.38
N ARG A 361 -13.47 23.06 5.24
CA ARG A 361 -13.62 24.52 5.42
C ARG A 361 -13.25 24.97 6.82
N GLN A 362 -13.71 24.26 7.85
CA GLN A 362 -13.41 24.61 9.25
C GLN A 362 -11.91 24.61 9.52
N TRP A 363 -11.20 23.64 8.93
CA TRP A 363 -9.75 23.54 9.03
C TRP A 363 -9.05 24.60 8.18
N LEU A 364 -9.31 24.66 6.89
CA LEU A 364 -8.57 25.51 5.95
C LEU A 364 -8.84 27.01 6.12
N GLU A 365 -9.94 27.40 6.75
CA GLU A 365 -10.27 28.79 7.06
C GLU A 365 -9.95 29.16 8.53
N GLY A 366 -10.01 28.21 9.47
CA GLY A 366 -10.03 28.49 10.90
C GLY A 366 -8.88 27.97 11.76
N SER A 367 -7.95 27.17 11.21
CA SER A 367 -6.94 26.44 12.01
C SER A 367 -5.48 26.89 11.82
N GLY A 368 -5.23 27.89 10.98
CA GLY A 368 -3.85 28.33 10.66
C GLY A 368 -3.05 27.38 9.78
N ILE A 369 -3.65 26.26 9.34
CA ILE A 369 -3.08 25.37 8.32
C ILE A 369 -2.82 26.16 7.04
N VAL A 370 -1.59 26.06 6.52
CA VAL A 370 -1.21 26.62 5.22
C VAL A 370 -0.84 25.47 4.29
N MET A 371 -1.80 25.01 3.47
CA MET A 371 -1.58 23.87 2.56
C MET A 371 -0.45 24.12 1.56
N ALA A 372 -0.18 25.38 1.22
CA ALA A 372 0.89 25.75 0.30
C ALA A 372 2.27 25.41 0.85
N ASP A 373 2.43 25.46 2.18
CA ASP A 373 3.68 25.15 2.85
C ASP A 373 3.95 23.64 2.95
N LEU A 374 2.96 22.78 2.67
CA LEU A 374 3.11 21.33 2.71
C LEU A 374 3.06 20.69 1.32
N MET A 375 2.01 21.02 0.57
CA MET A 375 1.65 20.39 -0.70
C MET A 375 1.80 21.36 -1.90
N GLY A 376 2.19 22.62 -1.67
CA GLY A 376 2.35 23.61 -2.73
C GLY A 376 1.05 24.15 -3.31
N CYS A 377 -0.09 23.88 -2.65
CA CYS A 377 -1.41 24.30 -3.10
C CYS A 377 -2.08 25.22 -2.07
N TYR A 378 -2.60 26.37 -2.50
CA TYR A 378 -3.26 27.32 -1.60
C TYR A 378 -4.58 26.77 -1.03
N ASN A 379 -4.91 27.15 0.20
CA ASN A 379 -6.15 26.75 0.88
C ASN A 379 -7.41 27.01 0.05
N TRP A 380 -7.51 28.19 -0.59
CA TRP A 380 -8.67 28.56 -1.41
C TRP A 380 -8.86 27.64 -2.63
N VAL A 381 -7.77 27.07 -3.18
CA VAL A 381 -7.85 26.08 -4.26
C VAL A 381 -8.43 24.77 -3.73
N MET A 382 -7.91 24.29 -2.58
CA MET A 382 -8.39 23.06 -1.95
C MET A 382 -9.87 23.18 -1.54
N ILE A 383 -10.27 24.33 -1.00
CA ILE A 383 -11.68 24.65 -0.69
C ILE A 383 -12.54 24.58 -1.96
N ALA A 384 -12.10 25.20 -3.05
CA ALA A 384 -12.84 25.18 -4.31
C ALA A 384 -13.03 23.76 -4.89
N ILE A 385 -12.01 22.89 -4.78
CA ILE A 385 -12.13 21.48 -5.19
C ILE A 385 -13.16 20.75 -4.32
N GLY A 386 -13.12 20.95 -3.00
CA GLY A 386 -14.10 20.38 -2.07
C GLY A 386 -15.52 20.86 -2.34
N ASP A 387 -15.71 22.15 -2.60
CA ASP A 387 -17.02 22.73 -2.92
C ASP A 387 -17.55 22.18 -4.25
N LEU A 388 -16.68 21.97 -5.23
CA LEU A 388 -17.05 21.40 -6.51
C LEU A 388 -17.56 19.96 -6.32
N ALA A 389 -16.94 19.18 -5.44
CA ALA A 389 -17.41 17.85 -5.09
C ALA A 389 -18.81 17.90 -4.44
N HIS A 390 -19.04 18.80 -3.48
CA HIS A 390 -20.38 18.99 -2.89
C HIS A 390 -21.41 19.49 -3.89
N LEU A 391 -21.03 20.40 -4.81
CA LEU A 391 -21.91 20.90 -5.85
C LEU A 391 -22.33 19.78 -6.81
N ASN A 392 -21.39 18.89 -7.17
CA ASN A 392 -21.67 17.73 -8.00
C ASN A 392 -22.61 16.74 -7.30
N ALA A 393 -22.38 16.45 -6.01
CA ALA A 393 -23.26 15.59 -5.21
C ALA A 393 -24.68 16.17 -5.10
N TRP A 394 -24.80 17.46 -4.78
CA TRP A 394 -26.08 18.17 -4.74
C TRP A 394 -26.80 18.14 -6.10
N LYS A 395 -26.06 18.38 -7.20
CA LYS A 395 -26.63 18.32 -8.55
C LYS A 395 -27.19 16.93 -8.87
N LYS A 396 -26.51 15.86 -8.48
CA LYS A 396 -26.99 14.47 -8.67
C LYS A 396 -28.27 14.24 -7.85
N ASP A 397 -28.27 14.58 -6.56
CA ASP A 397 -29.43 14.43 -5.68
C ASP A 397 -30.67 15.18 -6.19
N MET A 398 -30.51 16.43 -6.62
CA MET A 398 -31.62 17.21 -7.18
C MET A 398 -32.12 16.66 -8.53
N LYS A 399 -31.24 16.07 -9.34
CA LYS A 399 -31.64 15.39 -10.59
C LYS A 399 -32.45 14.14 -10.31
N GLU A 400 -32.00 13.30 -9.37
CA GLU A 400 -32.70 12.09 -8.95
C GLU A 400 -34.09 12.40 -8.39
N LYS A 401 -34.21 13.51 -7.64
CA LYS A 401 -35.49 14.02 -7.12
C LYS A 401 -36.33 14.78 -8.14
N GLY A 402 -35.83 15.04 -9.35
CA GLY A 402 -36.53 15.84 -10.37
C GLY A 402 -36.73 17.32 -10.01
N THR A 403 -35.96 17.85 -9.05
CA THR A 403 -36.12 19.21 -8.48
C THR A 403 -34.96 20.15 -8.84
N LEU A 404 -34.11 19.77 -9.79
CA LEU A 404 -32.95 20.57 -10.17
C LEU A 404 -33.35 21.93 -10.77
N SER A 405 -32.98 23.01 -10.08
CA SER A 405 -32.99 24.36 -10.61
C SER A 405 -31.68 24.68 -11.34
N VAL A 406 -31.74 24.86 -12.66
CA VAL A 406 -30.58 25.26 -13.48
C VAL A 406 -30.04 26.64 -13.05
N PRO A 407 -30.88 27.67 -12.79
CA PRO A 407 -30.39 28.95 -12.27
C PRO A 407 -29.62 28.82 -10.95
N GLU A 408 -30.10 27.98 -10.02
CA GLU A 408 -29.41 27.76 -8.74
C GLU A 408 -28.08 27.03 -8.93
N LEU A 409 -28.03 26.05 -9.83
CA LEU A 409 -26.79 25.37 -10.19
C LEU A 409 -25.75 26.36 -10.75
N VAL A 410 -26.16 27.23 -11.67
CA VAL A 410 -25.30 28.27 -12.26
C VAL A 410 -24.82 29.23 -11.16
N ARG A 411 -25.72 29.70 -10.28
CA ARG A 411 -25.37 30.60 -9.18
C ARG A 411 -24.33 30.00 -8.23
N ARG A 412 -24.49 28.71 -7.85
CA ARG A 412 -23.53 28.02 -6.97
C ARG A 412 -22.19 27.80 -7.66
N GLY A 413 -22.19 27.39 -8.93
CA GLY A 413 -20.97 27.22 -9.72
C GLY A 413 -20.20 28.52 -9.89
N HIS A 414 -20.90 29.62 -10.17
CA HIS A 414 -20.29 30.94 -10.34
C HIS A 414 -19.61 31.45 -9.06
N ARG A 415 -20.09 31.07 -7.87
CA ARG A 415 -19.42 31.43 -6.61
C ARG A 415 -18.04 30.78 -6.51
N ILE A 416 -17.93 29.49 -6.82
CA ILE A 416 -16.65 28.75 -6.83
C ILE A 416 -15.72 29.34 -7.90
N GLU A 417 -16.25 29.59 -9.10
CA GLU A 417 -15.50 30.21 -10.19
C GLU A 417 -14.95 31.59 -9.81
N LYS A 418 -15.77 32.43 -9.17
CA LYS A 418 -15.37 33.75 -8.71
C LYS A 418 -14.24 33.67 -7.68
N GLU A 419 -14.37 32.81 -6.66
CA GLU A 419 -13.32 32.61 -5.64
C GLU A 419 -11.99 32.19 -6.28
N LEU A 420 -12.03 31.27 -7.26
CA LEU A 420 -10.85 30.86 -8.02
C LEU A 420 -10.25 32.03 -8.82
N GLN A 421 -11.08 32.81 -9.51
CA GLN A 421 -10.64 33.92 -10.34
C GLN A 421 -10.04 35.07 -9.51
N ASP A 422 -10.62 35.35 -8.35
CA ASP A 422 -10.11 36.33 -7.39
C ASP A 422 -8.73 35.89 -6.87
N GLY A 423 -8.58 34.62 -6.48
CA GLY A 423 -7.30 34.03 -6.06
C GLY A 423 -6.22 34.09 -7.15
N ILE A 424 -6.56 33.73 -8.39
CA ILE A 424 -5.64 33.83 -9.54
C ILE A 424 -5.20 35.28 -9.78
N THR A 425 -6.12 36.23 -9.66
CA THR A 425 -5.84 37.66 -9.85
C THR A 425 -4.87 38.17 -8.79
N GLU A 426 -5.05 37.75 -7.54
CA GLU A 426 -4.16 38.11 -6.44
C GLU A 426 -2.76 37.52 -6.63
N LEU A 427 -2.64 36.26 -7.05
CA LEU A 427 -1.34 35.65 -7.36
C LEU A 427 -0.60 36.40 -8.47
N LYS A 428 -1.31 36.81 -9.53
CA LYS A 428 -0.74 37.61 -10.62
C LYS A 428 -0.29 38.99 -10.13
N ARG A 429 -0.98 39.59 -9.15
CA ARG A 429 -0.59 40.86 -8.54
C ARG A 429 0.67 40.68 -7.69
N ALA A 430 0.70 39.69 -6.81
CA ALA A 430 1.85 39.38 -5.96
C ALA A 430 3.12 39.09 -6.78
N ALA A 431 2.99 38.35 -7.88
CA ALA A 431 4.08 38.05 -8.80
C ALA A 431 4.72 39.30 -9.43
N LYS A 432 3.93 40.35 -9.68
CA LYS A 432 4.41 41.62 -10.26
C LYS A 432 5.13 42.50 -9.24
N VAL A 433 4.73 42.42 -7.97
CA VAL A 433 5.28 43.24 -6.87
C VAL A 433 6.59 42.65 -6.36
N SER A 434 6.79 41.34 -6.46
CA SER A 434 7.99 40.66 -5.95
C SER A 434 8.51 39.60 -6.96
N PRO A 435 9.18 40.03 -8.05
CA PRO A 435 9.68 39.09 -9.06
C PRO A 435 10.68 38.06 -8.52
N ASN A 436 11.32 38.35 -7.37
CA ASN A 436 12.31 37.49 -6.73
C ASN A 436 11.74 36.46 -5.74
N SER A 437 10.45 36.48 -5.41
CA SER A 437 9.86 35.50 -4.48
C SER A 437 9.40 34.20 -5.16
N ILE A 438 9.31 34.16 -6.49
CA ILE A 438 8.87 32.97 -7.24
C ILE A 438 10.05 32.04 -7.61
N ILE A 439 11.29 32.55 -7.60
CA ILE A 439 12.48 31.79 -8.03
C ILE A 439 12.96 30.76 -6.98
N ARG A 440 12.41 30.74 -5.76
CA ARG A 440 12.76 29.75 -4.73
C ARG A 440 11.94 28.45 -4.77
N LEU A 441 11.19 28.19 -5.84
CA LEU A 441 10.44 26.94 -6.04
C LEU A 441 11.17 25.90 -6.91
N HIS A 442 12.40 26.19 -7.35
CA HIS A 442 13.27 25.23 -8.01
C HIS A 442 14.69 25.38 -7.50
N ASN A 443 15.01 24.64 -6.43
CA ASN A 443 16.31 24.03 -6.19
C ASN A 443 16.20 22.97 -5.10
#